data_AF-A0A1H9RAE0-F1
#
_entry.id   AF-A0A1H9RAE0-F1
#
_cell.length_a   1.000
_cell.length_b   1.000
_cell.length_c   1.000
_cell.angle_alpha   90.00
_cell.angle_beta   90.00
_cell.angle_gamma   90.00
#
_symmetry.space_group_name_H-M   'P 1'
#
loop_
_entity.id
_entity.type
_entity.pdbx_description
1 polymer ?
#
loop_
_entity_poly.entity_id
_entity_poly.type
_entity_poly.pdbx_seq_one_letter_code
_entity_poly.pdbx_strand_id
1 'polypeptide(L)'
;MVFGVQEITPDMANSMKLISKKCFLRAIQVIDRFNVQKLALEAMQEIRIKHRWEAMDLENQLIMTAKRENRANIPELLPNGDSVKQLLARSSYVLYKSREKWSERQNERAQMLFGSYPDIKKAYGLSQQLRGIYNNNNDKHVAMTKLAHWHRNVEESGFKNYNTLLNTVTLNYQSILNYFDNRSTNTSAKMKFMNSKTKK
;
A
#
# COMPACT_ATOMS: atom_id res chain seq x y z
N MET A 1 2.30 42.23 -13.47
CA MET A 1 2.57 41.18 -12.48
C MET A 1 3.03 39.94 -13.21
N VAL A 2 4.20 39.39 -12.88
CA VAL A 2 4.62 38.09 -13.43
C VAL A 2 3.97 37.01 -12.56
N PHE A 3 2.98 36.31 -13.11
CA PHE A 3 2.37 35.14 -12.46
C PHE A 3 3.37 33.99 -12.46
N GLY A 4 4.16 33.88 -11.40
CA GLY A 4 5.06 32.74 -11.19
C GLY A 4 4.29 31.51 -10.71
N VAL A 5 4.74 30.32 -11.10
CA VAL A 5 4.20 29.06 -10.57
C VAL A 5 4.42 29.03 -9.05
N GLN A 6 3.34 28.95 -8.29
CA GLN A 6 3.38 28.96 -6.82
C GLN A 6 3.63 27.57 -6.23
N GLU A 7 3.12 26.53 -6.87
CA GLU A 7 3.20 25.16 -6.38
C GLU A 7 3.32 24.16 -7.52
N ILE A 8 4.07 23.08 -7.30
CA ILE A 8 4.24 21.97 -8.23
C ILE A 8 4.13 20.63 -7.50
N THR A 9 3.55 19.64 -8.17
CA THR A 9 3.40 18.29 -7.64
C THR A 9 4.27 17.27 -8.39
N PRO A 10 5.60 17.27 -8.21
CA PRO A 10 6.47 16.29 -8.85
C PRO A 10 6.21 14.88 -8.28
N ASP A 11 6.64 13.86 -9.02
CA ASP A 11 6.82 12.54 -8.42
C ASP A 11 7.99 12.54 -7.43
N MET A 12 8.22 11.41 -6.76
CA MET A 12 9.28 11.28 -5.76
C MET A 12 10.65 10.95 -6.37
N ALA A 13 10.79 10.95 -7.71
CA ALA A 13 12.06 10.66 -8.36
C ALA A 13 13.04 11.83 -8.18
N ASN A 14 14.30 11.49 -7.91
CA ASN A 14 15.36 12.49 -7.68
C ASN A 14 15.61 13.38 -8.91
N SER A 15 15.48 12.83 -10.12
CA SER A 15 15.58 13.60 -11.36
C SER A 15 14.50 14.69 -11.44
N MET A 16 13.25 14.35 -11.13
CA MET A 16 12.14 15.30 -11.13
C MET A 16 12.27 16.38 -10.06
N LYS A 17 12.79 16.04 -8.88
CA LYS A 17 13.15 17.04 -7.86
C LYS A 17 14.19 18.03 -8.37
N LEU A 18 15.22 17.55 -9.06
CA LEU A 18 16.28 18.41 -9.58
C LEU A 18 15.76 19.36 -10.67
N ILE A 19 14.97 18.83 -11.61
CA ILE A 19 14.31 19.62 -12.66
C ILE A 19 13.40 20.67 -12.04
N SER A 20 12.57 20.26 -11.07
CA SER A 20 11.65 21.14 -10.35
C SER A 20 12.36 22.32 -9.69
N LYS A 21 13.48 22.07 -9.01
CA LYS A 21 14.29 23.12 -8.38
C LYS A 21 14.91 24.08 -9.40
N LYS A 22 15.32 23.59 -10.56
CA LYS A 22 15.94 24.41 -11.62
C LYS A 22 14.91 25.26 -12.37
N CYS A 23 13.77 24.67 -12.73
CA CYS A 23 12.76 25.32 -13.57
C CYS A 23 11.77 26.17 -12.78
N PHE A 24 11.52 25.85 -11.50
CA PHE A 24 10.52 26.51 -10.67
C PHE A 24 11.11 26.93 -9.32
N LEU A 25 12.08 27.84 -9.36
CA LEU A 25 12.89 28.29 -8.21
C LEU A 25 12.08 28.78 -7.00
N ARG A 26 10.87 29.30 -7.23
CA ARG A 26 9.99 29.85 -6.17
C ARG A 26 8.79 28.97 -5.85
N ALA A 27 8.61 27.85 -6.57
CA ALA A 27 7.45 27.00 -6.37
C ALA A 27 7.66 26.06 -5.18
N ILE A 28 6.63 25.93 -4.34
CA ILE A 28 6.59 24.93 -3.29
C ILE A 28 6.41 23.56 -3.95
N GLN A 29 7.27 22.60 -3.57
CA GLN A 29 7.13 21.21 -4.01
C GLN A 29 6.21 20.46 -3.06
N VAL A 30 5.15 19.87 -3.61
CA VAL A 30 4.17 19.07 -2.89
C VAL A 30 4.17 17.64 -3.41
N ILE A 31 4.43 16.68 -2.53
CA ILE A 31 4.29 15.27 -2.89
C ILE A 31 2.85 14.85 -2.61
N ASP A 32 2.15 14.54 -3.69
CA ASP A 32 0.78 14.05 -3.64
C ASP A 32 0.69 12.73 -2.85
N ARG A 33 -0.27 12.67 -1.93
CA ARG A 33 -0.64 11.52 -1.07
C ARG A 33 -0.63 10.18 -1.81
N PHE A 34 -1.07 10.15 -3.06
CA PHE A 34 -1.19 8.91 -3.82
C PHE A 34 0.18 8.27 -4.11
N ASN A 35 1.28 9.04 -4.12
CA ASN A 35 2.63 8.49 -4.28
C ASN A 35 3.02 7.67 -3.03
N VAL A 36 2.82 8.25 -1.85
CA VAL A 36 3.20 7.61 -0.58
C VAL A 36 2.27 6.44 -0.26
N GLN A 37 0.96 6.62 -0.45
CA GLN A 37 -0.02 5.55 -0.26
C GLN A 37 0.21 4.36 -1.21
N LYS A 38 0.61 4.62 -2.46
CA LYS A 38 0.94 3.56 -3.42
C LYS A 38 2.10 2.70 -2.92
N LEU A 39 3.18 3.30 -2.44
CA LEU A 39 4.31 2.57 -1.89
C LEU A 39 3.93 1.73 -0.66
N ALA A 40 3.12 2.28 0.26
CA ALA A 40 2.62 1.52 1.41
C ALA A 40 1.79 0.31 1.00
N LEU A 41 0.92 0.48 -0.01
CA LEU A 41 0.15 -0.61 -0.57
C LEU A 41 1.06 -1.65 -1.23
N GLU A 42 2.04 -1.24 -2.03
CA GLU A 42 3.01 -2.14 -2.68
C GLU A 42 3.79 -2.97 -1.63
N ALA A 43 4.30 -2.33 -0.57
CA ALA A 43 5.00 -3.02 0.52
C ALA A 43 4.13 -4.08 1.22
N MET A 44 2.85 -3.79 1.48
CA MET A 44 1.90 -4.77 2.03
C MET A 44 1.60 -5.90 1.03
N GLN A 45 1.44 -5.59 -0.25
CA GLN A 45 1.14 -6.62 -1.25
C GLN A 45 2.32 -7.57 -1.45
N GLU A 46 3.56 -7.13 -1.26
CA GLU A 46 4.74 -8.00 -1.30
C GLU A 46 4.71 -9.07 -0.21
N ILE A 47 4.25 -8.75 1.00
CA ILE A 47 4.06 -9.73 2.09
C ILE A 47 3.05 -10.80 1.65
N ARG A 48 1.90 -10.38 1.12
CA ARG A 48 0.87 -11.29 0.59
C ARG A 48 1.39 -12.13 -0.58
N ILE A 49 2.19 -11.57 -1.47
CA ILE A 49 2.79 -12.27 -2.61
C ILE A 49 3.76 -13.35 -2.11
N LYS A 50 4.58 -13.05 -1.10
CA LYS A 50 5.50 -14.01 -0.48
C LYS A 50 4.73 -15.23 0.06
N HIS A 51 3.69 -15.01 0.86
CA HIS A 51 2.85 -16.10 1.35
C HIS A 51 2.17 -16.89 0.23
N ARG A 52 1.81 -16.23 -0.87
CA ARG A 52 1.22 -16.93 -2.02
C ARG A 52 2.21 -17.90 -2.67
N TRP A 53 3.49 -17.51 -2.78
CA TRP A 53 4.54 -18.40 -3.28
C TRP A 53 4.76 -19.57 -2.33
N GLU A 54 4.80 -19.34 -1.02
CA GLU A 54 4.92 -20.40 -0.02
C GLU A 54 3.74 -21.40 -0.10
N ALA A 55 2.51 -20.90 -0.25
CA ALA A 55 1.33 -21.75 -0.40
C ALA A 55 1.36 -22.57 -1.71
N MET A 56 1.86 -21.99 -2.81
CA MET A 56 2.02 -22.70 -4.08
C MET A 56 3.10 -23.78 -3.99
N ASP A 57 4.21 -23.50 -3.29
CA ASP A 57 5.28 -24.47 -3.09
C ASP A 57 4.80 -25.67 -2.26
N LEU A 58 4.11 -25.40 -1.14
CA LEU A 58 3.53 -26.45 -0.31
C LEU A 58 2.56 -27.35 -1.11
N GLU A 59 1.67 -26.75 -1.89
CA GLU A 59 0.76 -27.52 -2.75
C GLU A 59 1.51 -28.37 -3.78
N ASN A 60 2.56 -27.82 -4.40
CA ASN A 60 3.39 -28.58 -5.34
C ASN A 60 4.07 -29.77 -4.65
N GLN A 61 4.59 -29.58 -3.44
CA GLN A 61 5.19 -30.65 -2.64
C GLN A 61 4.17 -31.76 -2.33
N LEU A 62 2.95 -31.40 -1.92
CA LEU A 62 1.87 -32.36 -1.66
C LEU A 62 1.50 -33.16 -2.91
N ILE A 63 1.39 -32.49 -4.06
CA ILE A 63 1.13 -33.15 -5.36
C ILE A 63 2.27 -34.12 -5.71
N MET A 64 3.53 -33.73 -5.53
CA MET A 64 4.68 -34.60 -5.81
C MET A 64 4.69 -35.83 -4.90
N THR A 65 4.40 -35.66 -3.60
CA THR A 65 4.32 -36.76 -2.63
C THR A 65 3.17 -37.71 -2.96
N ALA A 66 1.97 -37.20 -3.22
CA ALA A 66 0.82 -38.03 -3.60
C ALA A 66 1.10 -38.85 -4.87
N LYS A 67 1.76 -38.25 -5.88
CA LYS A 67 2.21 -38.96 -7.09
C LYS A 67 3.21 -40.07 -6.78
N ARG A 68 4.20 -39.82 -5.90
CA ARG A 68 5.18 -40.84 -5.49
C ARG A 68 4.51 -42.01 -4.77
N GLU A 69 3.46 -41.74 -4.01
CA GLU A 69 2.70 -42.75 -3.27
C GLU A 69 1.58 -43.42 -4.10
N ASN A 70 1.42 -43.05 -5.38
CA ASN A 70 0.31 -43.48 -6.24
C ASN A 70 -1.08 -43.20 -5.63
N ARG A 71 -1.23 -42.06 -4.96
CA ARG A 71 -2.49 -41.60 -4.35
C ARG A 71 -3.02 -40.36 -5.07
N ALA A 72 -4.34 -40.19 -5.05
CA ALA A 72 -4.96 -38.95 -5.52
C ALA A 72 -4.68 -37.81 -4.54
N ASN A 73 -4.24 -36.65 -5.05
CA ASN A 73 -4.13 -35.44 -4.24
C ASN A 73 -5.48 -34.71 -4.21
N ILE A 74 -6.14 -34.70 -3.06
CA ILE A 74 -7.38 -33.94 -2.84
C ILE A 74 -6.99 -32.63 -2.15
N PRO A 75 -7.18 -31.46 -2.81
CA PRO A 75 -6.83 -30.19 -2.22
C PRO A 75 -7.74 -29.86 -1.03
N GLU A 76 -7.15 -29.44 0.07
CA GLU A 76 -7.91 -28.89 1.19
C GLU A 76 -8.45 -27.51 0.81
N LEU A 77 -9.77 -27.33 1.00
CA LEU A 77 -10.48 -26.09 0.70
C LEU A 77 -10.91 -25.40 1.98
N LEU A 78 -10.84 -24.09 1.98
CA LEU A 78 -11.35 -23.22 3.04
C LEU A 78 -12.89 -23.21 3.04
N PRO A 79 -13.53 -22.72 4.11
CA PRO A 79 -15.01 -22.67 4.20
C PRO A 79 -15.70 -21.97 3.03
N ASN A 80 -15.02 -21.03 2.38
CA ASN A 80 -15.54 -20.31 1.20
C ASN A 80 -15.23 -21.00 -0.14
N GLY A 81 -14.69 -22.22 -0.12
CA GLY A 81 -14.30 -23.00 -1.30
C GLY A 81 -12.99 -22.57 -1.97
N ASP A 82 -12.25 -21.60 -1.41
CA ASP A 82 -10.92 -21.25 -1.91
C ASP A 82 -9.86 -22.24 -1.38
N SER A 83 -8.90 -22.60 -2.21
CA SER A 83 -7.57 -23.03 -1.72
C SER A 83 -6.81 -21.86 -1.10
N VAL A 84 -5.79 -22.15 -0.29
CA VAL A 84 -4.94 -21.11 0.35
C VAL A 84 -4.32 -20.15 -0.68
N LYS A 85 -3.79 -20.65 -1.81
CA LYS A 85 -3.26 -19.79 -2.89
C LYS A 85 -4.32 -18.90 -3.53
N GLN A 86 -5.56 -19.37 -3.62
CA GLN A 86 -6.69 -18.60 -4.17
C GLN A 86 -7.13 -17.54 -3.18
N LEU A 87 -7.21 -17.84 -1.88
CA LEU A 87 -7.45 -16.87 -0.82
C LEU A 87 -6.45 -15.70 -0.93
N LEU A 88 -5.16 -16.00 -1.00
CA LEU A 88 -4.10 -14.99 -1.10
C LEU A 88 -4.15 -14.19 -2.41
N ALA A 89 -4.47 -14.83 -3.54
CA ALA A 89 -4.60 -14.13 -4.83
C ALA A 89 -5.82 -13.19 -4.87
N ARG A 90 -6.99 -13.69 -4.46
CA ARG A 90 -8.26 -12.97 -4.51
C ARG A 90 -8.36 -11.88 -3.45
N SER A 91 -7.63 -12.01 -2.34
CA SER A 91 -7.55 -10.99 -1.30
C SER A 91 -6.79 -9.73 -1.72
N SER A 92 -6.09 -9.75 -2.86
CA SER A 92 -5.39 -8.58 -3.40
C SER A 92 -6.24 -7.30 -3.41
N TYR A 93 -7.47 -7.42 -3.92
CA TYR A 93 -8.42 -6.31 -4.03
C TYR A 93 -8.98 -5.85 -2.68
N VAL A 94 -9.17 -6.77 -1.75
CA VAL A 94 -9.61 -6.48 -0.39
C VAL A 94 -8.64 -5.51 0.27
N LEU A 95 -7.34 -5.81 0.14
CA LEU A 95 -6.27 -5.07 0.77
C LEU A 95 -6.05 -3.65 0.18
N TYR A 96 -6.55 -3.36 -1.03
CA TYR A 96 -6.51 -2.00 -1.60
C TYR A 96 -7.61 -1.07 -1.08
N LYS A 97 -8.67 -1.63 -0.48
CA LYS A 97 -9.86 -0.90 -0.06
C LYS A 97 -9.87 -0.68 1.45
N SER A 98 -10.61 0.34 1.87
CA SER A 98 -10.98 0.48 3.27
C SER A 98 -12.10 -0.49 3.64
N ARG A 99 -12.18 -0.88 4.92
CA ARG A 99 -13.10 -1.90 5.41
C ARG A 99 -14.56 -1.58 5.13
N GLU A 100 -14.90 -0.29 5.16
CA GLU A 100 -16.26 0.22 4.90
C GLU A 100 -16.69 0.04 3.44
N LYS A 101 -15.75 -0.25 2.53
CA LYS A 101 -15.99 -0.45 1.09
C LYS A 101 -15.97 -1.92 0.69
N TRP A 102 -15.88 -2.83 1.65
CA TRP A 102 -15.90 -4.27 1.37
C TRP A 102 -17.33 -4.76 1.18
N SER A 103 -17.54 -5.58 0.16
CA SER A 103 -18.73 -6.43 0.10
C SER A 103 -18.66 -7.52 1.18
N GLU A 104 -19.78 -8.17 1.46
CA GLU A 104 -19.86 -9.29 2.40
C GLU A 104 -18.83 -10.40 2.06
N ARG A 105 -18.76 -10.82 0.79
CA ARG A 105 -17.75 -11.78 0.31
C ARG A 105 -16.31 -11.31 0.48
N GLN A 106 -16.07 -9.99 0.43
CA GLN A 106 -14.74 -9.41 0.68
C GLN A 106 -14.43 -9.40 2.17
N ASN A 107 -15.43 -9.16 3.01
CA ASN A 107 -15.31 -9.18 4.47
C ASN A 107 -15.02 -10.60 4.98
N GLU A 108 -15.80 -11.59 4.55
CA GLU A 108 -15.57 -13.01 4.85
C GLU A 108 -14.14 -13.42 4.48
N ARG A 109 -13.71 -13.09 3.26
CA ARG A 109 -12.35 -13.38 2.79
C ARG A 109 -11.28 -12.64 3.61
N ALA A 110 -11.53 -11.40 4.01
CA ALA A 110 -10.63 -10.64 4.88
C ALA A 110 -10.49 -11.28 6.26
N GLN A 111 -11.58 -11.81 6.82
CA GLN A 111 -11.57 -12.48 8.12
C GLN A 111 -10.70 -13.73 8.09
N MET A 112 -10.89 -14.61 7.09
CA MET A 112 -10.03 -15.80 6.90
C MET A 112 -8.57 -15.39 6.69
N LEU A 113 -8.32 -14.43 5.79
CA LEU A 113 -6.96 -13.97 5.51
C LEU A 113 -6.26 -13.44 6.77
N PHE A 114 -6.93 -12.59 7.54
CA PHE A 114 -6.33 -11.98 8.73
C PHE A 114 -6.26 -12.92 9.93
N GLY A 115 -7.07 -13.98 9.95
CA GLY A 115 -6.95 -15.07 10.91
C GLY A 115 -5.70 -15.90 10.64
N SER A 116 -5.47 -16.28 9.38
CA SER A 116 -4.33 -17.11 8.99
C SER A 116 -3.01 -16.33 8.84
N TYR A 117 -3.08 -15.04 8.52
CA TYR A 117 -1.91 -14.18 8.25
C TYR A 117 -1.96 -12.87 9.07
N PRO A 118 -1.60 -12.91 10.36
CA PRO A 118 -1.64 -11.74 11.24
C PRO A 118 -0.68 -10.60 10.81
N ASP A 119 0.39 -10.93 10.12
CA ASP A 119 1.35 -9.98 9.58
C ASP A 119 0.77 -9.18 8.40
N ILE A 120 0.02 -9.82 7.50
CA ILE A 120 -0.79 -9.13 6.47
C ILE A 120 -1.81 -8.20 7.14
N LYS A 121 -2.46 -8.64 8.23
CA LYS A 121 -3.39 -7.79 9.00
C LYS A 121 -2.68 -6.56 9.57
N LYS A 122 -1.49 -6.73 10.16
CA LYS A 122 -0.66 -5.64 10.68
C LYS A 122 -0.27 -4.66 9.57
N ALA A 123 0.22 -5.16 8.45
CA ALA A 123 0.59 -4.33 7.29
C ALA A 123 -0.62 -3.58 6.70
N TYR A 124 -1.78 -4.23 6.60
CA TYR A 124 -3.03 -3.57 6.22
C TYR A 124 -3.38 -2.43 7.18
N GLY A 125 -3.24 -2.66 8.49
CA GLY A 125 -3.42 -1.62 9.51
C GLY A 125 -2.53 -0.40 9.30
N LEU A 126 -1.24 -0.60 9.01
CA LEU A 126 -0.30 0.48 8.72
C LEU A 126 -0.69 1.28 7.47
N SER A 127 -1.11 0.59 6.40
CA SER A 127 -1.60 1.24 5.17
C SER A 127 -2.86 2.07 5.42
N GLN A 128 -3.77 1.55 6.24
CA GLN A 128 -5.02 2.22 6.58
C GLN A 128 -4.82 3.39 7.54
N GLN A 129 -3.88 3.28 8.48
CA GLN A 129 -3.46 4.39 9.34
C GLN A 129 -2.93 5.55 8.48
N LEU A 130 -2.01 5.27 7.54
CA LEU A 130 -1.49 6.27 6.61
C LEU A 130 -2.62 6.90 5.77
N ARG A 131 -3.55 6.09 5.27
CA ARG A 131 -4.74 6.58 4.55
C ARG A 131 -5.54 7.56 5.41
N GLY A 132 -5.78 7.23 6.68
CA GLY A 132 -6.49 8.08 7.62
C GLY A 132 -5.80 9.42 7.85
N ILE A 133 -4.46 9.45 7.94
CA ILE A 133 -3.68 10.69 8.10
C ILE A 133 -3.94 11.65 6.94
N TYR A 134 -3.91 11.16 5.70
CA TYR A 134 -4.15 12.00 4.52
C TYR A 134 -5.62 12.38 4.30
N ASN A 135 -6.56 11.48 4.63
CA ASN A 135 -7.98 11.70 4.39
C ASN A 135 -8.61 12.69 5.38
N ASN A 136 -8.12 12.74 6.62
CA ASN A 136 -8.62 13.67 7.62
C ASN A 136 -8.14 15.09 7.30
N ASN A 137 -8.97 16.11 7.54
CA ASN A 137 -8.63 17.52 7.35
C ASN A 137 -7.70 18.06 8.46
N ASN A 138 -6.59 17.37 8.70
CA ASN A 138 -5.59 17.76 9.68
C ASN A 138 -4.84 19.01 9.20
N ASP A 139 -4.59 19.94 10.12
CA ASP A 139 -3.54 20.94 10.00
C ASP A 139 -2.15 20.28 9.88
N LYS A 140 -1.19 21.00 9.28
CA LYS A 140 0.18 20.53 9.04
C LYS A 140 0.88 20.04 10.30
N HIS A 141 0.74 20.72 11.43
CA HIS A 141 1.38 20.30 12.69
C HIS A 141 0.76 19.01 13.23
N VAL A 142 -0.56 18.88 13.16
CA VAL A 142 -1.27 17.64 13.55
C VAL A 142 -0.87 16.48 12.64
N ALA A 143 -0.76 16.74 11.33
CA ALA A 143 -0.31 15.75 10.36
C ALA A 143 1.13 15.28 10.63
N MET A 144 2.02 16.22 10.98
CA MET A 144 3.42 15.93 11.37
C MET A 144 3.47 14.96 12.56
N THR A 145 2.73 15.24 13.64
CA THR A 145 2.67 14.35 14.82
C THR A 145 2.11 12.97 14.47
N LYS A 146 1.04 12.91 13.65
CA LYS A 146 0.46 11.64 13.23
C LYS A 146 1.40 10.82 12.34
N LEU A 147 2.15 11.48 11.45
CA LEU A 147 3.15 10.83 10.62
C LEU A 147 4.33 10.31 11.45
N ALA A 148 4.75 11.03 12.49
CA ALA A 148 5.78 10.56 13.42
C ALA A 148 5.33 9.30 14.17
N HIS A 149 4.08 9.27 14.65
CA HIS A 149 3.51 8.08 15.28
C HIS A 149 3.39 6.90 14.29
N TRP A 150 2.98 7.17 13.05
CA TRP A 150 2.95 6.16 12.00
C TRP A 150 4.35 5.60 11.68
N HIS A 151 5.38 6.47 11.60
CA HIS A 151 6.78 6.06 11.44
C HIS A 151 7.20 5.06 12.52
N ARG A 152 6.93 5.38 13.79
CA ARG A 152 7.22 4.49 14.91
C ARG A 152 6.51 3.13 14.78
N ASN A 153 5.21 3.13 14.46
CA ASN A 153 4.44 1.89 14.28
C ASN A 153 5.00 1.03 13.13
N VAL A 154 5.55 1.67 12.10
CA VAL A 154 6.22 0.98 11.00
C VAL A 154 7.55 0.39 11.45
N GLU A 155 8.38 1.12 12.18
CA GLU A 155 9.65 0.60 12.71
C GLU A 155 9.41 -0.61 13.64
N GLU A 156 8.46 -0.50 14.56
CA GLU A 156 8.01 -1.57 15.47
C GLU A 156 7.32 -2.74 14.73
N SER A 157 7.00 -2.57 13.44
CA SER A 157 6.48 -3.66 12.62
C SER A 157 7.54 -4.67 12.19
N GLY A 158 8.80 -4.23 12.06
CA GLY A 158 9.89 -5.04 11.54
C GLY A 158 9.80 -5.35 10.03
N PHE A 159 8.83 -4.80 9.31
CA PHE A 159 8.65 -5.08 7.88
C PHE A 159 9.71 -4.35 7.04
N LYS A 160 10.66 -5.11 6.47
CA LYS A 160 11.76 -4.58 5.65
C LYS A 160 11.31 -3.65 4.52
N ASN A 161 10.25 -4.01 3.80
CA ASN A 161 9.77 -3.21 2.67
C ASN A 161 9.12 -1.90 3.11
N TYR A 162 8.50 -1.89 4.29
CA TYR A 162 8.04 -0.66 4.90
C TYR A 162 9.21 0.22 5.40
N ASN A 163 10.31 -0.35 5.89
CA ASN A 163 11.50 0.44 6.26
C ASN A 163 12.10 1.16 5.03
N THR A 164 12.12 0.50 3.86
CA THR A 164 12.50 1.17 2.60
C THR A 164 11.56 2.33 2.25
N LEU A 165 10.25 2.15 2.47
CA LEU A 165 9.28 3.23 2.36
C LEU A 165 9.58 4.36 3.36
N LEU A 166 9.91 4.07 4.62
CA LEU A 166 10.27 5.10 5.61
C LEU A 166 11.45 5.94 5.14
N ASN A 167 12.50 5.32 4.61
CA ASN A 167 13.64 6.05 4.03
C ASN A 167 13.18 6.99 2.92
N THR A 168 12.28 6.52 2.06
CA THR A 168 11.69 7.35 1.00
C THR A 168 10.89 8.51 1.57
N VAL A 169 10.06 8.29 2.59
CA VAL A 169 9.27 9.33 3.25
C VAL A 169 10.19 10.37 3.90
N THR A 170 11.22 9.93 4.63
CA THR A 170 12.20 10.80 5.29
C THR A 170 12.92 11.71 4.29
N LEU A 171 13.37 11.16 3.15
CA LEU A 171 14.02 11.94 2.07
C LEU A 171 13.09 12.95 1.38
N ASN A 172 11.79 12.85 1.64
CA ASN A 172 10.73 13.62 1.00
C ASN A 172 9.87 14.39 2.01
N TYR A 173 10.26 14.40 3.29
CA TYR A 173 9.37 14.70 4.41
C TYR A 173 8.73 16.10 4.31
N GLN A 174 9.54 17.13 4.00
CA GLN A 174 9.05 18.49 3.86
C GLN A 174 8.02 18.61 2.71
N SER A 175 8.32 18.04 1.54
CA SER A 175 7.41 18.06 0.39
C SER A 175 6.13 17.25 0.65
N ILE A 176 6.21 16.20 1.47
CA ILE A 176 5.04 15.44 1.93
C ILE A 176 4.21 16.27 2.91
N LEU A 177 4.84 16.99 3.84
CA LEU A 177 4.12 17.85 4.78
C LEU A 177 3.44 19.04 4.09
N ASN A 178 4.05 19.59 3.04
CA ASN A 178 3.44 20.67 2.25
C ASN A 178 2.09 20.27 1.62
N TYR A 179 1.81 18.96 1.47
CA TYR A 179 0.49 18.49 1.08
C TYR A 179 -0.62 18.96 2.05
N PHE A 180 -0.32 19.13 3.33
CA PHE A 180 -1.34 19.50 4.31
C PHE A 180 -1.70 20.99 4.31
N ASP A 181 -0.94 21.84 3.61
CA ASP A 181 -1.26 23.26 3.45
C ASP A 181 -2.43 23.46 2.46
N ASN A 182 -2.27 22.95 1.23
CA ASN A 182 -3.22 23.19 0.13
C ASN A 182 -3.91 21.92 -0.38
N ARG A 183 -3.44 20.73 0.03
CA ARG A 183 -3.94 19.40 -0.42
C ARG A 183 -3.92 19.20 -1.93
N SER A 184 -3.02 19.88 -2.62
CA SER A 184 -2.91 19.81 -4.07
C SER A 184 -2.62 18.40 -4.55
N THR A 185 -3.31 18.03 -5.61
CA THR A 185 -3.29 16.69 -6.19
C THR A 185 -3.24 16.82 -7.72
N ASN A 186 -2.40 16.02 -8.37
CA ASN A 186 -2.35 15.94 -9.84
C ASN A 186 -3.48 15.02 -10.37
N THR A 187 -4.72 15.37 -10.00
CA THR A 187 -5.91 14.51 -9.94
C THR A 187 -6.24 13.82 -11.27
N SER A 188 -5.96 14.46 -12.41
CA SER A 188 -6.35 13.95 -13.74
C SER A 188 -5.52 12.73 -14.19
N ALA A 189 -4.21 12.68 -13.92
CA ALA A 189 -3.35 11.59 -14.36
C ALA A 189 -3.36 10.39 -13.40
N LYS A 190 -3.45 10.65 -12.10
CA LYS A 190 -3.21 9.61 -11.07
C LYS A 190 -4.45 8.83 -10.65
N MET A 191 -5.64 9.45 -10.68
CA MET A 191 -6.90 8.72 -10.50
C MET A 191 -7.10 7.68 -11.61
N LYS A 192 -6.73 7.99 -12.87
CA LYS A 192 -6.77 7.03 -13.98
C LYS A 192 -5.89 5.80 -13.73
N PHE A 193 -4.68 5.98 -13.19
CA PHE A 193 -3.76 4.87 -12.91
C PHE A 193 -4.22 3.97 -11.75
N MET A 194 -4.85 4.55 -10.72
CA MET A 194 -5.43 3.74 -9.63
C MET A 194 -6.66 2.96 -10.09
N ASN A 195 -7.52 3.58 -10.90
CA ASN A 195 -8.75 2.96 -11.38
C ASN A 195 -8.51 1.82 -12.39
N SER A 196 -7.42 1.85 -13.16
CA SER A 196 -7.09 0.78 -14.11
C SER A 196 -6.60 -0.50 -13.43
N LYS A 197 -5.94 -0.42 -12.26
CA LYS A 197 -5.55 -1.58 -11.46
C LYS A 197 -6.72 -2.21 -10.67
N THR A 198 -7.83 -1.48 -10.50
CA THR A 198 -9.04 -1.95 -9.80
C THR A 198 -10.11 -2.54 -10.72
N LYS A 199 -9.95 -2.42 -12.05
CA LYS A 199 -10.83 -3.06 -13.04
C LYS A 199 -10.22 -4.38 -13.50
N LYS A 200 -10.53 -5.48 -12.81
CA LYS A 200 -10.47 -6.84 -13.33
C LYS A 200 -11.29 -7.75 -12.45
#